data_AF-Q5UZ79-F1
#
_entry.id   AF-Q5UZ79-F1
#
_cell.length_a   1.000
_cell.length_b   1.000
_cell.length_c   1.000
_cell.angle_alpha   90.00
_cell.angle_beta   90.00
_cell.angle_gamma   90.00
#
_symmetry.space_group_name_H-M   'P 1'
#
loop_
_entity.id
_entity.type
_entity.pdbx_description
1 polymer ?
#
loop_
_entity_poly.entity_id
_entity_poly.type
_entity_poly.pdbx_seq_one_letter_code
_entity_poly.pdbx_strand_id
1 'polypeptide(L)'
;MYTCKKIGLSGGLKQVEQDIGIERDRPDISGQDAVRLWREHEQGRDGALETLVSYNREDTVNLKTLAETATERLDEQIFVG
;
A
#
# COMPACT_ATOMS: atom_id res chain seq x y z
N MET A 1 -10.60 2.43 8.43
CA MET A 1 -9.98 1.14 8.82
C MET A 1 -10.93 0.14 9.53
N TYR A 2 -12.26 0.32 9.49
CA TYR A 2 -13.21 -0.71 9.99
C TYR A 2 -13.70 -1.63 8.86
N THR A 3 -13.75 -1.10 7.64
CA THR A 3 -14.21 -1.73 6.40
C THR A 3 -13.33 -2.92 5.98
N CYS A 4 -12.00 -2.77 5.98
CA CYS A 4 -11.07 -3.84 5.58
C CYS A 4 -11.07 -5.02 6.58
N LYS A 5 -11.21 -4.74 7.88
CA LYS A 5 -11.33 -5.80 8.91
C LYS A 5 -12.58 -6.68 8.73
N LYS A 6 -13.69 -6.11 8.24
CA LYS A 6 -14.94 -6.88 8.01
C LYS A 6 -14.81 -7.94 6.92
N ILE A 7 -13.87 -7.74 5.98
CA ILE A 7 -13.61 -8.67 4.86
C ILE A 7 -12.31 -9.48 5.05
N GLY A 8 -11.79 -9.56 6.28
CA GLY A 8 -10.60 -10.36 6.59
C GLY A 8 -9.24 -9.71 6.26
N LEU A 9 -9.23 -8.47 5.76
CA LEU A 9 -7.98 -7.75 5.49
C LEU A 9 -7.48 -7.06 6.77
N SER A 10 -6.34 -7.53 7.27
CA SER A 10 -5.73 -7.02 8.51
C SER A 10 -4.21 -6.91 8.38
N GLY A 11 -3.59 -6.00 9.13
CA GLY A 11 -2.16 -5.71 9.02
C GLY A 11 -1.87 -4.41 8.25
N GLY A 12 -0.58 -4.16 7.97
CA GLY A 12 -0.15 -3.02 7.15
C GLY A 12 -0.44 -3.24 5.66
N LEU A 13 -0.36 -2.17 4.86
CA LEU A 13 -0.69 -2.18 3.43
C LEU A 13 -0.02 -3.34 2.67
N LYS A 14 1.28 -3.58 2.92
CA LYS A 14 2.05 -4.66 2.29
C LYS A 14 1.46 -6.06 2.51
N GLN A 15 0.96 -6.36 3.71
CA GLN A 15 0.33 -7.66 3.98
C GLN A 15 -0.98 -7.79 3.21
N VAL A 16 -1.77 -6.73 3.25
CA VAL A 16 -3.07 -6.67 2.57
C VAL A 16 -2.92 -6.80 1.05
N GLU A 17 -1.91 -6.18 0.46
CA GLU A 17 -1.57 -6.32 -0.97
C GLU A 17 -1.22 -7.76 -1.34
N GLN A 18 -0.42 -8.44 -0.52
CA GLN A 18 -0.08 -9.86 -0.73
C GLN A 18 -1.32 -10.76 -0.64
N ASP A 19 -2.21 -10.50 0.33
CA ASP A 19 -3.44 -11.27 0.54
C ASP A 19 -4.41 -11.16 -0.65
N ILE A 20 -4.30 -10.10 -1.45
CA ILE A 20 -5.10 -9.89 -2.68
C ILE A 20 -4.31 -10.06 -3.98
N GLY A 21 -3.05 -10.51 -3.90
CA GLY A 21 -2.23 -10.86 -5.07
C GLY A 21 -1.62 -9.68 -5.83
N ILE A 22 -1.43 -8.52 -5.20
CA ILE A 22 -0.72 -7.38 -5.80
C ILE A 22 0.80 -7.62 -5.68
N GLU A 23 1.50 -7.62 -6.81
CA GLU A 23 2.96 -7.63 -6.87
C GLU A 23 3.51 -6.20 -6.78
N ARG A 24 4.66 -6.06 -6.11
CA ARG A 24 5.37 -4.78 -5.99
C ARG A 24 6.59 -4.73 -6.90
N ASP A 25 6.81 -3.57 -7.50
CA ASP A 25 8.04 -3.22 -8.22
C ASP A 25 9.22 -3.05 -7.23
N ARG A 26 8.96 -2.58 -6.00
CA ARG A 26 9.96 -2.39 -4.94
C ARG A 26 9.62 -3.14 -3.66
N PRO A 27 9.68 -4.48 -3.66
CA PRO A 27 9.31 -5.29 -2.49
C PRO A 27 10.32 -5.18 -1.34
N ASP A 28 11.52 -4.67 -1.59
CA ASP A 28 12.63 -4.50 -0.66
C ASP A 28 12.52 -3.23 0.19
N ILE A 29 11.69 -2.25 -0.20
CA ILE A 29 11.49 -1.02 0.54
C ILE A 29 10.33 -1.19 1.54
N SER A 30 10.61 -0.98 2.83
CA SER A 30 9.61 -0.94 3.89
C SER A 30 9.13 0.48 4.17
N GLY A 31 8.03 0.61 4.93
CA GLY A 31 7.58 1.91 5.43
C GLY A 31 8.62 2.61 6.34
N GLN A 32 9.49 1.86 7.01
CA GLN A 32 10.61 2.43 7.77
C GLN A 32 11.69 3.00 6.84
N ASP A 33 11.95 2.35 5.71
CA ASP A 33 12.87 2.85 4.69
C ASP A 33 12.35 4.14 4.05
N ALA A 34 11.02 4.28 3.86
CA ALA A 34 10.43 5.53 3.40
C ALA A 34 10.72 6.71 4.34
N VAL A 35 10.64 6.49 5.67
CA VAL A 35 11.02 7.51 6.67
C VAL A 35 12.51 7.80 6.62
N ARG A 36 13.36 6.78 6.41
CA ARG A 36 14.81 6.97 6.22
C ARG A 36 15.07 7.83 4.98
N LEU A 37 14.48 7.50 3.83
CA LEU A 37 14.66 8.22 2.57
C LEU A 37 14.26 9.70 2.69
N TRP A 38 13.21 10.02 3.45
CA TRP A 38 12.84 11.41 3.73
C TRP A 38 13.97 12.17 4.45
N ARG A 39 14.52 11.59 5.52
CA ARG A 39 15.64 12.20 6.26
C ARG A 39 16.91 12.32 5.42
N GLU A 40 17.15 11.36 4.55
CA GLU A 40 18.28 11.37 3.61
C GLU A 40 18.12 12.49 2.58
N HIS A 41 16.91 12.69 2.06
CA HIS A 41 16.58 13.83 1.22
C HIS A 41 16.78 15.16 1.94
N GLU A 42 16.31 15.31 3.17
CA GLU A 42 16.53 16.53 3.99
C GLU A 42 18.02 16.82 4.22
N GLN A 43 18.87 15.79 4.22
CA GLN A 43 20.33 15.91 4.32
C GLN A 43 21.01 16.18 2.96
N GLY A 44 20.24 16.30 1.88
CA GLY A 44 20.74 16.54 0.53
C GLY A 44 21.35 15.30 -0.14
N ARG A 45 20.98 14.08 0.27
CA ARG A 45 21.41 12.88 -0.46
C ARG A 45 20.68 12.77 -1.79
N ASP A 46 21.45 12.78 -2.87
CA ASP A 46 20.95 12.55 -4.22
C ASP A 46 20.24 11.20 -4.34
N GLY A 47 19.13 11.15 -5.09
CA GLY A 47 18.38 9.92 -5.36
C GLY A 47 17.40 9.50 -4.26
N ALA A 48 17.51 10.04 -3.04
CA ALA A 48 16.65 9.67 -1.92
C ALA A 48 15.19 10.10 -2.17
N LEU A 49 14.98 11.31 -2.68
CA LEU A 49 13.64 11.82 -2.99
C LEU A 49 13.01 11.07 -4.16
N GLU A 50 13.77 10.80 -5.22
CA GLU A 50 13.29 10.07 -6.40
C GLU A 50 12.84 8.66 -6.01
N THR A 51 13.63 7.98 -5.17
CA THR A 51 13.28 6.66 -4.64
C THR A 51 12.02 6.72 -3.78
N LEU A 52 11.91 7.72 -2.90
CA LEU A 52 10.72 7.92 -2.06
C LEU A 52 9.46 8.24 -2.87
N VAL A 53 9.58 9.06 -3.91
CA VAL A 53 8.47 9.39 -4.81
C VAL A 53 8.03 8.17 -5.61
N SER A 54 8.97 7.37 -6.10
CA SER A 54 8.66 6.09 -6.77
C SER A 54 7.87 5.16 -5.85
N TYR A 55 8.34 4.98 -4.61
CA TYR A 55 7.67 4.16 -3.60
C TYR A 55 6.25 4.67 -3.30
N ASN A 56 6.06 5.97 -3.06
CA ASN A 56 4.73 6.53 -2.75
C ASN A 56 3.75 6.48 -3.94
N ARG A 57 4.27 6.58 -5.17
CA ARG A 57 3.44 6.44 -6.38
C ARG A 57 2.88 5.02 -6.50
N GLU A 58 3.72 4.03 -6.25
CA GLU A 58 3.31 2.62 -6.21
C GLU A 58 2.26 2.38 -5.11
N ASP A 59 2.52 2.84 -3.88
CA ASP A 59 1.55 2.77 -2.77
C ASP A 59 0.20 3.42 -3.15
N THR A 60 0.20 4.52 -3.90
CA THR A 60 -1.04 5.20 -4.34
C THR A 60 -1.84 4.36 -5.33
N VAL A 61 -1.18 3.70 -6.28
CA VAL A 61 -1.83 2.80 -7.24
C VAL A 61 -2.43 1.61 -6.49
N ASN A 62 -1.66 1.00 -5.60
CA ASN A 62 -2.10 -0.18 -4.86
C ASN A 62 -3.24 0.13 -3.89
N LEU A 63 -3.23 1.31 -3.25
CA LEU A 63 -4.34 1.77 -2.40
C LEU A 63 -5.64 1.91 -3.18
N LYS A 64 -5.58 2.34 -4.44
CA LYS A 64 -6.76 2.40 -5.31
C LYS A 64 -7.30 1.00 -5.59
N THR A 65 -6.44 0.07 -6.05
CA THR A 65 -6.84 -1.32 -6.31
C THR A 65 -7.41 -1.98 -5.06
N LEU A 66 -6.77 -1.77 -3.91
CA LEU A 66 -7.28 -2.24 -2.62
C LEU A 66 -8.68 -1.69 -2.30
N ALA A 67 -8.91 -0.40 -2.53
CA ALA A 67 -10.21 0.21 -2.28
C ALA A 67 -11.31 -0.34 -3.21
N GLU A 68 -10.99 -0.56 -4.49
CA GLU A 68 -11.89 -1.18 -5.47
C GLU A 68 -12.23 -2.62 -5.02
N THR A 69 -11.23 -3.48 -4.81
CA THR A 69 -11.43 -4.87 -4.37
C THR A 69 -12.19 -4.97 -3.04
N ALA A 70 -11.88 -4.09 -2.08
CA ALA A 70 -12.56 -4.10 -0.78
C ALA A 70 -14.03 -3.71 -0.92
N THR A 71 -14.35 -2.77 -1.81
CA THR A 71 -15.72 -2.32 -2.05
C THR A 71 -16.53 -3.40 -2.78
N GLU A 72 -15.96 -4.03 -3.81
CA GLU A 72 -16.58 -5.14 -4.56
C GLU A 72 -16.94 -6.31 -3.62
N ARG A 73 -15.98 -6.76 -2.80
CA ARG A 73 -16.23 -7.87 -1.84
C ARG A 73 -17.30 -7.54 -0.81
N LEU A 74 -17.42 -6.26 -0.42
CA LEU A 74 -18.47 -5.83 0.51
C LEU A 74 -19.84 -5.79 -0.15
N ASP A 75 -19.90 -5.35 -1.41
CA ASP A 75 -21.13 -5.34 -2.19
C ASP A 75 -21.68 -6.77 -2.34
N GLU A 76 -20.81 -7.72 -2.72
CA GLU A 76 -21.14 -9.14 -2.81
C GLU A 76 -21.67 -9.71 -1.49
N GLN A 77 -21.02 -9.43 -0.36
CA GLN A 77 -21.44 -9.94 0.95
C GLN A 77 -22.76 -9.36 1.46
N ILE A 78 -23.09 -8.12 1.08
CA ILE A 78 -24.27 -7.42 1.62
C ILE A 78 -25.50 -7.57 0.72
N PHE A 79 -25.30 -7.58 -0.60
CA PHE A 79 -26.42 -7.48 -1.56
C PHE A 79 -26.61 -8.73 -2.43
N VAL A 80 -25.62 -9.61 -2.51
CA VAL A 80 -25.69 -10.87 -3.28
C VAL A 80 -25.84 -12.09 -2.35
N GLY A 81 -25.50 -11.94 -1.06
CA GLY A 81 -25.64 -12.96 0.00
C GLY A 81 -27.05 -13.15 0.55
#